data_AF-A0A438IV48-F1
#
_entry.id   AF-A0A438IV48-F1
#
_cell.length_a   1.000
_cell.length_b   1.000
_cell.length_c   1.000
_cell.angle_alpha   90.00
_cell.angle_beta   90.00
_cell.angle_gamma   90.00
#
_symmetry.space_group_name_H-M   'P 1'
#
loop_
_entity.id
_entity.type
_entity.pdbx_description
1 polymer ?
#
loop_
_entity_poly.entity_id
_entity_poly.type
_entity_poly.pdbx_seq_one_letter_code
_entity_poly.pdbx_strand_id
1 'polypeptide(L)'
;MFHHNNNALEDLNILGYPNLRIIPDCLYNLKDLQIGKCENLELQPHQLQGLTYLTSLKITNCENIKMPLSEWGLARSTSLKTLTISDYHHHHSLLLPTTLAELSFQASRICNPWLPVSPKAHLS
;
A
#
# COMPACT_ATOMS: atom_id res chain seq x y z
N MET A 1 -16.38 5.77 11.22
CA MET A 1 -17.04 6.44 10.09
C MET A 1 -16.23 7.69 9.77
N PHE A 2 -15.66 7.79 8.58
CA PHE A 2 -14.89 8.98 8.18
C PHE A 2 -15.89 10.07 7.74
N HIS A 3 -15.89 11.21 8.43
CA HIS A 3 -16.78 12.32 8.10
C HIS A 3 -16.29 13.05 6.84
N HIS A 4 -17.20 13.38 5.92
CA HIS A 4 -16.99 13.97 4.60
C HIS A 4 -16.38 15.40 4.57
N ASN A 5 -15.79 15.88 5.66
CA ASN A 5 -15.26 17.24 5.75
C ASN A 5 -13.81 17.30 6.26
N ASN A 6 -13.10 16.17 6.28
CA ASN A 6 -11.69 16.15 6.67
C ASN A 6 -10.77 16.59 5.52
N ASN A 7 -10.89 17.86 5.14
CA ASN A 7 -10.10 18.51 4.09
C ASN A 7 -8.69 18.90 4.55
N ALA A 8 -8.25 18.50 5.76
CA ALA A 8 -6.92 18.83 6.28
C ALA A 8 -5.98 17.62 6.38
N LEU A 9 -6.48 16.41 6.11
CA LEU A 9 -5.66 15.20 6.25
C LEU A 9 -4.71 15.08 5.06
N GLU A 10 -3.45 15.42 5.29
CA GLU A 10 -2.37 15.33 4.29
C GLU A 10 -1.58 14.03 4.44
N ASP A 11 -1.49 13.48 5.66
CA ASP A 11 -0.72 12.28 5.96
C ASP A 11 -1.61 11.19 6.59
N LEU A 12 -1.55 9.97 6.06
CA LEU A 12 -2.29 8.84 6.58
C LEU A 12 -1.41 7.59 6.65
N ASN A 13 -1.33 7.01 7.84
CA ASN A 13 -0.59 5.79 8.11
C ASN A 13 -1.52 4.71 8.67
N ILE A 14 -1.67 3.60 7.93
CA ILE A 14 -2.53 2.48 8.24
C ILE A 14 -1.64 1.24 8.42
N LEU A 15 -1.40 0.84 9.67
CA LEU A 15 -0.52 -0.29 9.99
C LEU A 15 -1.22 -1.33 10.84
N GLY A 16 -1.16 -2.60 10.42
CA GLY A 16 -1.57 -3.73 11.26
C GLY A 16 -3.08 -3.84 11.47
N TYR A 17 -3.89 -3.46 10.47
CA TYR A 17 -5.34 -3.62 10.51
C TYR A 17 -5.78 -4.83 9.69
N PRO A 18 -5.85 -6.04 10.29
CA PRO A 18 -6.17 -7.26 9.55
C PRO A 18 -7.60 -7.26 9.01
N ASN A 19 -8.54 -6.54 9.64
CA ASN A 19 -9.93 -6.48 9.18
C ASN A 19 -10.22 -5.33 8.21
N LEU A 20 -9.21 -4.50 7.88
CA LEU A 20 -9.41 -3.41 6.94
C LEU A 20 -9.50 -3.99 5.53
N ARG A 21 -10.68 -3.84 4.92
CA ARG A 21 -10.94 -4.34 3.56
C ARG A 21 -10.84 -3.29 2.48
N ILE A 22 -11.12 -2.04 2.81
CA ILE A 22 -11.12 -0.91 1.88
C ILE A 22 -10.54 0.33 2.55
N ILE A 23 -9.89 1.19 1.78
CA ILE A 23 -9.55 2.54 2.21
C ILE A 23 -10.73 3.51 1.97
N PRO A 24 -10.85 4.62 2.74
CA PRO A 24 -11.90 5.61 2.51
C PRO A 24 -11.67 6.38 1.21
N ASP A 25 -12.74 6.64 0.46
CA ASP A 25 -12.67 7.34 -0.84
C ASP A 25 -12.61 8.87 -0.71
N CYS A 26 -12.65 9.40 0.51
CA CYS A 26 -12.74 10.82 0.82
C CYS A 26 -11.39 11.45 1.23
N LEU A 27 -10.28 10.95 0.69
CA LEU A 27 -8.90 11.36 1.05
C LEU A 27 -8.28 12.31 0.02
N TYR A 28 -9.07 13.26 -0.49
CA TYR A 28 -8.69 14.07 -1.66
C TYR A 28 -7.43 14.92 -1.44
N ASN A 29 -7.19 15.43 -0.24
CA ASN A 29 -6.04 16.31 0.07
C ASN A 29 -4.80 15.55 0.57
N LEU A 30 -4.84 14.22 0.52
CA LEU A 30 -3.76 13.37 1.01
C LEU A 30 -2.52 13.51 0.11
N LYS A 31 -1.37 13.75 0.74
CA LYS A 31 -0.04 13.86 0.13
C LYS A 31 0.79 12.61 0.38
N ASP A 32 0.63 12.00 1.56
CA ASP A 32 1.40 10.83 1.96
C ASP A 32 0.47 9.72 2.48
N LEU A 33 0.53 8.56 1.81
CA LEU A 33 -0.21 7.36 2.20
C LEU A 33 0.74 6.21 2.48
N GLN A 34 0.70 5.70 3.71
CA GLN A 34 1.42 4.50 4.11
C GLN A 34 0.42 3.42 4.55
N ILE A 35 0.53 2.24 3.95
CA ILE A 35 -0.28 1.07 4.28
C ILE A 35 0.66 -0.09 4.52
N GLY A 36 0.49 -0.76 5.66
CA GLY A 36 1.36 -1.85 6.08
C GLY A 36 0.62 -2.94 6.83
N LYS A 37 0.96 -4.22 6.60
CA LYS A 37 0.43 -5.35 7.41
C LYS A 37 -1.11 -5.38 7.46
N CYS A 38 -1.76 -5.12 6.33
CA CYS A 38 -3.22 -5.14 6.20
C CYS A 38 -3.61 -6.33 5.30
N GLU A 39 -3.72 -7.51 5.90
CA GLU A 39 -3.83 -8.79 5.18
C GLU A 39 -5.11 -8.91 4.35
N ASN A 40 -6.24 -8.35 4.79
CA ASN A 40 -7.50 -8.41 4.05
C ASN A 40 -7.81 -7.16 3.22
N LEU A 41 -6.84 -6.26 3.03
CA LEU A 41 -7.05 -5.05 2.24
C LEU A 41 -7.14 -5.38 0.76
N GLU A 42 -8.27 -5.02 0.16
CA GLU A 42 -8.52 -5.09 -1.27
C GLU A 42 -8.55 -3.65 -1.81
N LEU A 43 -7.60 -3.32 -2.69
CA LEU A 43 -7.60 -2.02 -3.38
C LEU A 43 -8.47 -2.07 -4.63
N GLN A 44 -9.30 -1.05 -4.80
CA GLN A 44 -10.10 -0.84 -5.99
C GLN A 44 -9.49 0.27 -6.87
N PRO A 45 -9.65 0.20 -8.22
CA PRO A 45 -9.01 1.14 -9.16
C PRO A 45 -9.30 2.62 -8.89
N HIS A 46 -10.51 2.92 -8.41
CA HIS A 46 -10.97 4.29 -8.18
C HIS A 46 -10.38 4.94 -6.91
N GLN A 47 -9.93 4.14 -5.94
CA GLN A 47 -9.54 4.65 -4.62
C GLN A 47 -8.23 5.44 -4.69
N LEU A 48 -7.27 4.96 -5.48
CA LEU A 48 -6.00 5.66 -5.70
C LEU A 48 -6.14 6.77 -6.75
N GLN A 49 -7.05 6.63 -7.71
CA GLN A 49 -7.30 7.65 -8.74
C GLN A 49 -7.80 8.97 -8.14
N GLY A 50 -8.55 8.93 -7.04
CA GLY A 50 -9.06 10.12 -6.35
C GLY A 50 -8.02 10.93 -5.57
N LEU A 51 -6.80 10.39 -5.38
CA LEU A 51 -5.76 10.99 -4.56
C LEU A 51 -4.88 11.93 -5.42
N THR A 52 -5.48 13.02 -5.90
CA THR A 52 -4.85 13.93 -6.89
C THR A 52 -3.66 14.74 -6.37
N TYR A 53 -3.51 14.83 -5.05
CA TYR A 53 -2.39 15.53 -4.40
C TYR A 53 -1.33 14.58 -3.84
N LEU A 54 -1.52 13.25 -4.00
CA LEU A 54 -0.64 12.25 -3.42
C LEU A 54 0.75 12.37 -4.03
N THR A 55 1.74 12.69 -3.21
CA THR A 55 3.15 12.75 -3.58
C THR A 55 3.89 11.48 -3.24
N SER A 56 3.42 10.73 -2.24
CA SER A 56 4.08 9.52 -1.75
C SER A 56 3.08 8.41 -1.45
N LEU A 57 3.34 7.23 -2.00
CA LEU A 57 2.57 6.02 -1.74
C LEU A 57 3.50 4.90 -1.30
N LYS A 58 3.24 4.33 -0.12
CA LYS A 58 3.94 3.16 0.40
C LYS A 58 2.96 2.08 0.78
N ILE A 59 3.10 0.89 0.19
CA ILE A 59 2.28 -0.29 0.49
C ILE A 59 3.20 -1.46 0.80
N THR A 60 3.13 -2.00 2.01
CA THR A 60 3.98 -3.11 2.44
C THR A 60 3.22 -4.23 3.16
N ASN A 61 3.64 -5.47 2.95
CA ASN A 61 3.10 -6.66 3.62
C ASN A 61 1.56 -6.72 3.58
N CYS A 62 0.96 -6.48 2.41
CA CYS A 62 -0.50 -6.53 2.19
C CYS A 62 -0.81 -7.58 1.14
N GLU A 63 -1.01 -8.83 1.58
CA GLU A 63 -1.01 -10.02 0.72
C GLU A 63 -2.24 -10.15 -0.20
N ASN A 64 -3.38 -9.56 0.17
CA ASN A 64 -4.59 -9.61 -0.66
C ASN A 64 -4.70 -8.48 -1.71
N ILE A 65 -3.71 -7.60 -1.81
CA ILE A 65 -3.64 -6.62 -2.90
C ILE A 65 -3.15 -7.31 -4.18
N LYS A 66 -4.09 -7.90 -4.91
CA LYS A 66 -3.83 -8.68 -6.15
C LYS A 66 -3.98 -7.86 -7.44
N MET A 67 -4.51 -6.64 -7.32
CA MET A 67 -4.76 -5.75 -8.47
C MET A 67 -3.43 -5.32 -9.10
N PRO A 68 -3.25 -5.47 -10.43
CA PRO A 68 -2.03 -5.08 -11.13
C PRO A 68 -1.77 -3.57 -11.04
N LEU A 69 -0.50 -3.16 -10.98
CA LEU A 69 -0.09 -1.75 -10.86
C LEU A 69 -0.64 -0.87 -12.00
N SER A 70 -0.84 -1.45 -13.19
CA SER A 70 -1.48 -0.77 -14.32
C SER A 70 -2.92 -0.33 -14.03
N GLU A 71 -3.62 -1.04 -13.15
CA GLU A 71 -5.00 -0.73 -12.74
C GLU A 71 -5.09 0.18 -11.53
N TRP A 72 -3.96 0.55 -10.91
CA TRP A 72 -3.95 1.49 -9.78
C TRP A 72 -4.25 2.93 -10.21
N GLY A 73 -4.44 3.19 -11.50
CA GLY A 73 -4.71 4.53 -12.02
C GLY A 73 -3.53 5.51 -11.88
N LEU A 74 -2.37 5.04 -11.41
CA LEU A 74 -1.21 5.88 -11.13
C LEU A 74 -0.62 6.51 -12.40
N ALA A 75 -0.78 5.88 -13.56
CA ALA A 75 -0.35 6.44 -14.84
C ALA A 75 -0.93 7.84 -15.14
N ARG A 76 -2.09 8.17 -14.54
CA ARG A 76 -2.76 9.47 -14.68
C ARG A 76 -2.43 10.43 -13.53
N SER A 77 -1.69 10.00 -12.53
CA SER A 77 -1.28 10.86 -11.42
C SER A 77 -0.30 11.92 -11.93
N THR A 78 -0.54 13.17 -11.52
CA THR A 78 0.31 14.32 -11.84
C THR A 78 1.14 14.77 -10.64
N SER A 79 1.00 14.12 -9.49
CA SER A 79 1.60 14.53 -8.23
C SER A 79 2.54 13.48 -7.64
N LEU A 80 2.35 12.19 -7.96
CA LEU A 80 3.07 11.11 -7.32
C LEU A 80 4.55 11.14 -7.71
N LYS A 81 5.41 11.23 -6.70
CA LYS A 81 6.87 11.31 -6.83
C LYS A 81 7.54 10.04 -6.32
N THR A 82 7.02 9.45 -5.24
CA THR A 82 7.63 8.28 -4.59
C THR A 82 6.62 7.15 -4.51
N LEU A 83 7.02 5.97 -4.99
CA LEU A 83 6.24 4.74 -4.90
C LEU A 83 7.10 3.65 -4.27
N THR A 84 6.64 3.11 -3.15
CA THR A 84 7.26 1.98 -2.47
C THR A 84 6.27 0.84 -2.34
N ILE A 85 6.63 -0.34 -2.84
CA ILE A 85 5.79 -1.54 -2.77
C ILE A 85 6.62 -2.74 -2.29
N SER A 86 6.06 -3.66 -1.50
CA SER A 86 6.71 -4.93 -1.15
C SER A 86 6.01 -6.12 -1.78
N ASP A 87 6.75 -7.22 -1.97
CA ASP A 87 6.23 -8.54 -2.37
C ASP A 87 5.28 -8.53 -3.57
N TYR A 88 5.60 -7.70 -4.56
CA TYR A 88 4.81 -7.59 -5.77
C TYR A 88 5.21 -8.69 -6.76
N HIS A 89 4.57 -9.85 -6.66
CA HIS A 89 4.88 -11.05 -7.47
C HIS A 89 4.13 -11.14 -8.81
N HIS A 90 3.46 -10.07 -9.22
CA HIS A 90 2.63 -10.09 -10.43
C HIS A 90 3.38 -9.55 -11.65
N HIS A 91 3.65 -10.45 -12.61
CA HIS A 91 4.38 -10.23 -13.86
C HIS A 91 3.57 -9.47 -14.92
N HIS A 92 3.06 -8.28 -14.58
CA HIS A 92 2.35 -7.43 -15.54
C HIS A 92 3.05 -6.09 -15.71
N SER A 93 2.89 -5.50 -16.89
CA SER A 93 3.52 -4.25 -17.28
C SER A 93 3.25 -3.13 -16.27
N LEU A 94 4.31 -2.43 -15.87
CA LEU A 94 4.25 -1.27 -15.01
C LEU A 94 3.87 -0.05 -15.85
N LEU A 95 2.69 0.52 -15.61
CA LEU A 95 2.33 1.85 -16.11
C LEU A 95 2.49 2.84 -14.97
N LEU A 96 3.69 3.43 -14.91
CA LEU A 96 4.05 4.41 -13.88
C LEU A 96 3.75 5.83 -14.36
N PRO A 97 3.40 6.76 -13.45
CA PRO A 97 3.29 8.16 -13.78
C PRO A 97 4.64 8.72 -14.23
N THR A 98 4.63 9.63 -15.20
CA THR A 98 5.84 10.34 -15.65
C THR A 98 6.44 11.23 -14.56
N THR A 99 5.68 11.56 -13.53
CA THR A 99 6.12 12.36 -12.38
C THR A 99 6.90 11.56 -11.34
N LEU A 100 6.95 10.22 -11.48
CA LEU A 100 7.60 9.35 -10.53
C LEU A 100 9.11 9.57 -10.55
N ALA A 101 9.64 10.07 -9.43
CA ALA A 101 11.07 10.28 -9.22
C ALA A 101 11.74 9.05 -8.58
N GLU A 102 11.00 8.30 -7.77
CA GLU A 102 11.52 7.15 -7.04
C GLU A 102 10.54 5.97 -7.06
N LEU A 103 11.04 4.80 -7.47
CA LEU A 103 10.37 3.51 -7.33
C LEU A 103 11.27 2.60 -6.49
N SER A 104 10.76 2.11 -5.37
CA SER A 104 11.47 1.17 -4.52
C SER A 104 10.63 -0.08 -4.23
N PHE A 105 11.29 -1.24 -4.33
CA PHE A 105 10.72 -2.51 -3.91
C PHE A 105 11.28 -2.87 -2.54
N GLN A 106 10.44 -2.91 -1.50
CA GLN A 106 10.88 -3.43 -0.21
C GLN A 106 10.75 -4.95 -0.20
N ALA A 107 11.85 -5.66 0.00
CA ALA A 107 11.75 -7.07 0.35
C ALA A 107 11.03 -7.17 1.71
N SER A 108 9.92 -7.92 1.80
CA SER A 108 9.37 -8.15 3.13
C SER A 108 10.39 -8.91 3.95
N ARG A 109 10.62 -8.44 5.17
CA ARG A 109 11.34 -9.23 6.18
C ARG A 109 10.45 -10.35 6.73
N ILE A 110 9.66 -11.01 5.88
CA ILE A 110 8.91 -12.22 6.20
C ILE A 110 9.40 -13.36 5.29
N CYS A 111 10.70 -13.59 5.36
CA CYS A 111 11.28 -14.93 5.35
C CYS A 111 12.68 -14.78 5.94
N ASN A 112 12.87 -15.21 7.19
CA ASN A 112 14.12 -15.90 7.52
C ASN A 112 13.82 -17.38 7.25
N PRO A 113 14.17 -17.96 6.09
CA PRO A 113 14.06 -19.40 5.86
C PRO A 113 15.03 -20.21 6.75
N TRP A 114 15.89 -19.53 7.51
CA TRP A 114 17.02 -20.09 8.23
C TRP A 114 17.00 -19.83 9.75
N LEU A 115 15.87 -19.41 10.33
CA LEU A 115 15.71 -19.52 11.78
C LEU A 115 15.15 -20.91 12.09
N PRO A 116 15.90 -21.78 12.79
CA PRO A 116 15.35 -23.07 13.21
C PRO A 116 14.15 -22.80 14.12
N VAL A 117 13.02 -23.41 13.77
CA VAL A 117 11.86 -23.50 14.65
C VAL A 117 12.33 -24.25 15.89
N SER A 118 12.47 -23.54 17.01
CA SER A 118 12.81 -24.17 18.28
C SER A 118 11.72 -25.19 18.62
N PRO A 119 12.06 -26.48 18.85
CA PRO A 119 11.08 -27.41 19.40
C PRO A 119 10.72 -26.91 20.79
N LYS A 120 9.43 -26.70 21.04
CA LYS A 120 8.90 -26.55 22.40
C LYS A 120 9.29 -27.78 23.19
N ALA A 121 10.27 -27.64 24.09
CA ALA A 121 10.47 -28.62 25.15
C ALA A 121 9.26 -28.51 26.09
N HIS A 122 8.35 -29.48 26.01
CA HIS A 122 7.38 -29.73 27.07
C HIS A 122 8.17 -30.16 28.33
N LEU A 123 8.14 -29.32 29.36
CA LEU A 123 8.50 -29.70 30.73
C LEU A 123 7.25 -30.26 31.40
N SER A 124 7.24 -31.58 31.59
CA SER A 124 6.75 -32.32 32.78
C SER A 124 6.61 -33.80 32.42
#